data_AF-A0A679J000-F1
#
_entry.id   AF-A0A679J000-F1
#
_cell.length_a   1.000
_cell.length_b   1.000
_cell.length_c   1.000
_cell.angle_alpha   90.00
_cell.angle_beta   90.00
_cell.angle_gamma   90.00
#
_symmetry.space_group_name_H-M   'P 1'
#
loop_
_entity.id
_entity.type
_entity.pdbx_description
1 polymer ?
#
loop_
_entity_poly.entity_id
_entity_poly.type
_entity_poly.pdbx_seq_one_letter_code
_entity_poly.pdbx_strand_id
1 'polypeptide(L)'
;MAESSFTARDSAEFKPFVWNPLQGLDPKERQYALFLNDARDVVQGAHTLMALLAWDEDRRDEARSTNGPEALLSVADRASLQRFVIASLGMLHADIESRCEEMAETH
;
A
#
# COMPACT_ATOMS: atom_id res chain seq x y z
N MET A 1 43.23 9.34 16.01
CA MET A 1 42.01 9.72 15.28
C MET A 1 41.19 8.45 15.15
N ALA A 2 40.38 8.14 16.16
CA ALA A 2 39.61 6.89 16.21
C ALA A 2 38.26 7.07 15.53
N GLU A 3 37.87 6.01 14.85
CA GLU A 3 36.68 5.79 14.02
C GLU A 3 35.38 6.29 14.65
N SER A 4 34.53 6.89 13.83
CA SER A 4 33.08 6.81 14.03
C SER A 4 32.51 6.14 12.78
N SER A 5 32.55 4.81 12.82
CA SER A 5 31.76 3.94 11.97
C SER A 5 30.30 4.37 12.10
N PHE A 6 29.78 5.01 11.05
CA PHE A 6 28.36 5.32 10.90
C PHE A 6 27.61 4.02 10.59
N THR A 7 27.57 3.09 11.55
CA THR A 7 26.64 1.95 11.50
C THR A 7 25.38 2.37 12.26
N ALA A 8 24.67 3.36 11.72
CA ALA A 8 23.25 3.42 11.96
C ALA A 8 22.70 2.14 11.34
N ARG A 9 22.34 1.16 12.19
CA ARG A 9 21.47 0.07 11.77
C ARG A 9 20.20 0.76 11.30
N ASP A 10 20.05 0.90 9.99
CA ASP A 10 18.85 1.43 9.36
C ASP A 10 17.78 0.36 9.60
N SER A 11 17.09 0.46 10.74
CA SER A 11 15.92 -0.37 10.99
C SER A 11 14.94 -0.13 9.86
N ALA A 12 14.40 -1.20 9.27
CA ALA A 12 13.42 -1.04 8.21
C ALA A 12 12.23 -0.24 8.77
N GLU A 13 11.89 0.87 8.13
CA GLU A 13 10.78 1.73 8.51
C GLU A 13 9.76 1.76 7.39
N PHE A 14 8.49 1.99 7.72
CA PHE A 14 7.48 2.19 6.69
C PHE A 14 7.78 3.49 5.94
N LYS A 15 8.07 3.38 4.64
CA LYS A 15 8.40 4.50 3.77
C LYS A 15 7.38 4.56 2.62
N PRO A 16 6.46 5.55 2.59
CA PRO A 16 5.37 5.60 1.61
C PRO A 16 5.85 5.67 0.15
N PHE A 17 7.02 6.26 -0.09
CA PHE A 17 7.54 6.53 -1.43
C PHE A 17 8.87 5.85 -1.75
N VAL A 18 9.47 5.15 -0.78
CA VAL A 18 10.81 4.55 -0.92
C VAL A 18 10.75 3.09 -0.54
N TRP A 19 11.44 2.23 -1.28
CA TRP A 19 11.56 0.82 -0.93
C TRP A 19 12.63 0.63 0.15
N ASN A 20 12.35 -0.27 1.09
CA ASN A 20 13.37 -0.74 2.01
C ASN A 20 14.36 -1.64 1.25
N PRO A 21 15.68 -1.34 1.31
CA PRO A 21 16.69 -2.19 0.69
C PRO A 21 16.74 -3.54 1.39
N LEU A 22 16.97 -4.61 0.63
CA LEU A 22 17.04 -5.97 1.17
C LEU A 22 18.48 -6.46 1.37
N GLN A 23 19.47 -5.78 0.78
CA GLN A 23 20.87 -6.20 0.86
C GLN A 23 21.43 -5.95 2.27
N GLY A 24 22.14 -6.95 2.80
CA GLY A 24 22.84 -6.83 4.08
C GLY A 24 21.97 -6.95 5.33
N LEU A 25 20.65 -7.13 5.18
CA LEU A 25 19.73 -7.35 6.29
C LEU A 25 19.84 -8.79 6.82
N ASP A 26 19.71 -8.96 8.13
CA ASP A 26 19.53 -10.29 8.72
C ASP A 26 18.17 -10.91 8.28
N PRO A 27 17.94 -12.21 8.49
CA PRO A 27 16.69 -12.85 8.05
C PRO A 27 15.42 -12.21 8.62
N LYS A 28 15.43 -11.73 9.87
CA LYS A 28 14.26 -11.14 10.55
C LYS A 28 14.00 -9.74 10.04
N GLU A 29 15.05 -8.92 9.92
CA GLU A 29 15.02 -7.58 9.34
C GLU A 29 14.58 -7.63 7.87
N ARG A 30 15.05 -8.61 7.11
CA ARG A 30 14.65 -8.80 5.71
C ARG A 30 13.18 -9.16 5.58
N GLN A 31 12.67 -10.06 6.42
CA GLN A 31 11.24 -10.40 6.43
C GLN A 31 10.37 -9.19 6.79
N TYR A 32 10.84 -8.36 7.71
CA TYR A 32 10.15 -7.11 8.07
C TYR A 32 10.19 -6.08 6.93
N ALA A 33 11.34 -5.89 6.28
CA ALA A 33 11.47 -5.00 5.12
C ALA A 33 10.57 -5.42 3.94
N LEU A 34 10.47 -6.73 3.67
CA LEU A 34 9.55 -7.27 2.65
C LEU A 34 8.10 -6.92 2.98
N PHE A 35 7.67 -7.19 4.21
CA PHE A 35 6.33 -6.84 4.66
C PHE A 35 6.02 -5.34 4.51
N LEU A 36 6.96 -4.47 4.87
CA LEU A 36 6.78 -3.02 4.73
C LEU A 36 6.68 -2.59 3.26
N ASN A 37 7.42 -3.23 2.36
CA ASN A 37 7.31 -2.98 0.92
C ASN A 37 5.96 -3.47 0.37
N ASP A 38 5.50 -4.65 0.79
CA ASP A 38 4.18 -5.19 0.40
C ASP A 38 3.05 -4.28 0.91
N ALA A 39 3.12 -3.85 2.17
CA ALA A 39 2.18 -2.92 2.78
C ALA A 39 2.10 -1.60 1.99
N ARG A 40 3.25 -1.07 1.59
CA ARG A 40 3.34 0.13 0.76
C ARG A 40 2.62 -0.09 -0.58
N ASP A 41 2.91 -1.20 -1.26
CA ASP A 41 2.34 -1.49 -2.57
C ASP A 41 0.81 -1.65 -2.50
N VAL A 42 0.28 -2.27 -1.44
CA VAL A 42 -1.17 -2.36 -1.20
C VAL A 42 -1.78 -0.98 -1.01
N VAL A 43 -1.20 -0.12 -0.16
CA VAL A 43 -1.72 1.24 0.08
C VAL A 43 -1.67 2.09 -1.19
N GLN A 44 -0.55 2.05 -1.91
CA GLN A 44 -0.38 2.81 -3.15
C GLN A 44 -1.34 2.31 -4.24
N GLY A 45 -1.51 0.98 -4.36
CA GLY A 45 -2.45 0.37 -5.28
C GLY A 45 -3.90 0.76 -4.97
N ALA A 46 -4.29 0.73 -3.70
CA ALA A 46 -5.60 1.17 -3.24
C ALA A 46 -5.87 2.64 -3.60
N HIS A 47 -4.91 3.54 -3.30
CA HIS A 47 -5.02 4.95 -3.63
C HIS A 47 -5.14 5.17 -5.16
N THR A 48 -4.32 4.48 -5.95
CA THR A 48 -4.35 4.56 -7.41
C THR A 48 -5.69 4.11 -7.98
N LEU A 49 -6.24 2.99 -7.48
CA LEU A 49 -7.55 2.50 -7.89
C LEU A 49 -8.68 3.46 -7.50
N MET A 50 -8.66 4.02 -6.30
CA MET A 50 -9.65 5.02 -5.89
C MET A 50 -9.61 6.27 -6.77
N ALA A 51 -8.41 6.74 -7.14
CA ALA A 51 -8.25 7.86 -8.05
C ALA A 51 -8.80 7.54 -9.46
N LEU A 52 -8.56 6.34 -9.98
CA LEU A 52 -9.12 5.89 -11.26
C LEU A 52 -10.66 5.83 -11.21
N LEU A 53 -11.23 5.32 -10.12
CA LEU A 53 -12.68 5.24 -9.93
C LEU A 53 -13.34 6.63 -9.82
N ALA A 54 -12.66 7.60 -9.21
CA ALA A 54 -13.13 8.98 -9.15
C ALA A 54 -13.09 9.63 -10.54
N TRP A 55 -11.97 9.48 -11.25
CA TRP A 55 -11.79 9.97 -12.61
C TRP A 55 -12.84 9.39 -13.59
N ASP A 56 -13.17 8.10 -13.48
CA ASP A 56 -14.19 7.49 -14.34
C ASP A 56 -15.61 7.99 -14.03
N GLU A 57 -15.90 8.34 -12.77
CA GLU A 57 -17.17 8.96 -12.40
C GLU A 57 -17.29 10.38 -12.97
N ASP A 58 -16.21 11.18 -12.90
CA ASP A 58 -16.17 12.53 -13.50
C ASP A 58 -16.47 12.46 -15.00
N ARG A 59 -15.88 11.50 -15.72
CA ARG A 59 -16.16 11.24 -17.14
C ARG A 59 -17.62 10.88 -17.40
N ARG A 60 -18.22 10.07 -16.52
CA ARG A 60 -19.62 9.67 -16.64
C ARG A 60 -20.54 10.87 -16.51
N ASP A 61 -20.25 11.78 -15.59
CA ASP A 61 -21.04 12.99 -15.37
C ASP A 61 -20.87 13.99 -16.52
N GLU A 62 -19.67 14.11 -17.08
CA GLU A 62 -19.42 14.84 -18.33
C GLU A 62 -20.21 14.25 -19.50
N ALA A 63 -20.20 12.94 -19.69
CA ALA A 63 -20.92 12.24 -20.77
C ALA A 63 -22.46 12.34 -20.64
N ARG A 64 -22.98 12.61 -19.42
CA ARG A 64 -24.41 12.90 -19.21
C ARG A 64 -24.78 14.33 -19.60
N SER A 65 -23.85 15.27 -19.43
CA SER A 65 -24.05 16.69 -19.71
C SER A 65 -23.66 17.10 -21.13
N THR A 66 -22.76 16.37 -21.76
CA THR A 66 -22.25 16.59 -23.12
C THR A 66 -22.29 15.25 -23.85
N ASN A 67 -22.40 15.22 -25.19
CA ASN A 67 -22.24 14.00 -25.99
C ASN A 67 -20.78 13.49 -25.97
N GLY A 68 -20.15 13.50 -24.79
CA GLY A 68 -18.79 13.08 -24.51
C GLY A 68 -18.67 11.56 -24.44
N PRO A 69 -17.43 11.06 -24.26
CA PRO A 69 -17.16 9.64 -24.26
C PRO A 69 -17.75 8.95 -23.02
N GLU A 70 -18.35 7.77 -23.21
CA GLU A 70 -18.96 7.01 -22.10
C GLU A 70 -17.96 6.63 -20.99
N ALA A 71 -18.50 6.32 -19.82
CA ALA A 71 -17.75 5.75 -18.70
C ALA A 71 -17.07 4.45 -19.11
N LEU A 72 -15.83 4.24 -18.65
CA LEU A 72 -15.04 3.07 -18.98
C LEU A 72 -15.51 1.85 -18.17
N LEU A 73 -15.93 2.06 -16.92
CA LEU A 73 -16.30 0.99 -16.01
C LEU A 73 -17.82 0.87 -15.87
N SER A 74 -18.31 -0.37 -15.87
CA SER A 74 -19.71 -0.61 -15.52
C SER A 74 -19.94 -0.40 -14.01
N VAL A 75 -21.20 -0.25 -13.62
CA VAL A 75 -21.59 -0.20 -12.19
C VAL A 75 -21.11 -1.44 -11.43
N ALA A 76 -21.11 -2.61 -12.08
CA ALA A 76 -20.65 -3.86 -11.49
C ALA A 76 -19.12 -3.87 -11.29
N ASP A 77 -18.36 -3.41 -12.29
CA ASP A 77 -16.89 -3.33 -12.21
C ASP A 77 -16.46 -2.37 -11.10
N ARG A 78 -17.09 -1.20 -11.04
CA ARG A 78 -16.86 -0.21 -9.98
C ARG A 78 -17.13 -0.79 -8.60
N ALA A 79 -18.29 -1.42 -8.39
CA ALA A 79 -18.62 -2.05 -7.11
C ALA A 79 -17.64 -3.19 -6.75
N SER A 80 -17.18 -3.94 -7.74
CA SER A 80 -16.18 -5.00 -7.56
C SER A 80 -14.83 -4.42 -7.13
N LEU A 81 -14.34 -3.39 -7.82
CA LEU A 81 -13.07 -2.72 -7.51
C LEU A 81 -13.10 -2.03 -6.14
N GLN A 82 -14.22 -1.40 -5.76
CA GLN A 82 -14.39 -0.83 -4.42
C GLN A 82 -14.28 -1.89 -3.33
N ARG A 83 -14.97 -3.03 -3.50
CA ARG A 83 -14.86 -4.16 -2.57
C ARG A 83 -13.46 -4.75 -2.53
N PHE A 84 -12.79 -4.84 -3.68
CA PHE A 84 -11.41 -5.30 -3.76
C PHE A 84 -10.47 -4.40 -2.95
N VAL A 85 -10.56 -3.09 -3.11
CA VAL A 85 -9.77 -2.12 -2.31
C VAL A 85 -10.03 -2.29 -0.82
N ILE A 86 -11.31 -2.39 -0.41
CA ILE A 86 -11.69 -2.60 1.00
C ILE A 86 -11.09 -3.90 1.53
N ALA A 87 -11.20 -5.00 0.77
CA ALA A 87 -10.67 -6.31 1.17
C ALA A 87 -9.14 -6.28 1.30
N SER A 88 -8.42 -5.71 0.32
CA SER A 88 -6.96 -5.62 0.35
C SER A 88 -6.46 -4.79 1.54
N LEU A 89 -7.10 -3.65 1.83
CA LEU A 89 -6.75 -2.82 2.98
C LEU A 89 -7.11 -3.52 4.31
N GLY A 90 -8.24 -4.22 4.36
CA GLY A 90 -8.64 -5.00 5.54
C GLY A 90 -7.68 -6.16 5.84
N MET A 91 -7.20 -6.86 4.80
CA MET A 91 -6.18 -7.90 4.95
C MET A 91 -4.86 -7.32 5.47
N LEU A 92 -4.40 -6.20 4.89
CA LEU A 92 -3.19 -5.53 5.37
C LEU A 92 -3.34 -5.09 6.83
N HIS A 93 -4.51 -4.58 7.21
CA HIS A 93 -4.79 -4.19 8.60
C HIS A 93 -4.66 -5.38 9.56
N ALA A 94 -5.25 -6.54 9.22
CA ALA A 94 -5.13 -7.75 10.02
C ALA A 94 -3.67 -8.22 10.16
N ASP A 95 -2.88 -8.14 9.08
CA ASP A 95 -1.45 -8.48 9.13
C ASP A 95 -0.65 -7.52 10.02
N ILE A 96 -1.01 -6.23 10.05
CA ILE A 96 -0.41 -5.24 10.96
C ILE A 96 -0.77 -5.58 12.41
N GLU A 97 -2.03 -5.89 12.69
CA GLU A 97 -2.50 -6.24 14.05
C GLU A 97 -1.76 -7.48 14.58
N SER A 98 -1.70 -8.55 13.78
CA SER A 98 -0.98 -9.78 14.16
C SER A 98 0.49 -9.52 14.50
N ARG A 99 1.18 -8.64 13.76
CA ARG A 99 2.58 -8.28 14.05
C ARG A 99 2.74 -7.42 15.31
N CYS A 100 1.77 -6.54 15.59
CA CYS A 100 1.76 -5.77 16.82
C CYS A 100 1.60 -6.68 18.05
N GLU A 101 0.75 -7.70 17.94
CA GLU A 101 0.57 -8.71 18.99
C GLU A 101 1.85 -9.51 19.23
N GLU A 102 2.51 -10.00 18.17
CA GLU A 102 3.81 -10.71 18.28
C GLU A 102 4.89 -9.87 18.98
N MET A 103 4.92 -8.56 18.73
CA MET A 103 5.85 -7.63 19.38
C MET A 103 5.51 -7.38 20.85
N ALA A 104 4.23 -7.40 21.22
CA ALA A 104 3.78 -7.23 22.60
C ALA A 104 4.08 -8.46 23.48
N GLU A 105 4.04 -9.67 22.90
CA GLU A 105 4.33 -10.93 23.61
C GLU A 105 5.82 -11.19 23.84
N THR A 106 6.71 -10.46 23.16
CA THR A 106 8.17 -10.61 23.28
C THR A 106 8.83 -9.70 24.33
N HIS A 107 8.04 -8.94 25.09
CA HIS A 107 8.46 -8.04 26.17
C HIS A 107 7.96 -8.51 27.54
#